data_AF-A0A2K5V769-F1
#
_entry.id   AF-A0A2K5V769-F1
#
_cell.length_a   1.000
_cell.length_b   1.000
_cell.length_c   1.000
_cell.angle_alpha   90.00
_cell.angle_beta   90.00
_cell.angle_gamma   90.00
#
_symmetry.space_group_name_H-M   'P 1'
#
loop_
_entity.id
_entity.type
_entity.pdbx_description
1 polymer ?
#
loop_
_entity_poly.entity_id
_entity_poly.type
_entity_poly.pdbx_seq_one_letter_code
_entity_poly.pdbx_strand_id
1 'polypeptide(L)'
;MLLLFLLFEGLCCPGENTAAPQALQSYRPAAEDPLSFRMLQISSFANHSWAHSEGSGWLGDLQTHGWDTVTGTIRFLKPWSHGNFSKQELKNLQSLFQLYFNGFVRIVQASAGQFQLELKPEAWLSRGPSPGPGRLQLVCHVSGFYPKPVWVMWMRGEQEQRGTQRGDILPNADETWYLRATLDVATGEAAGLSCRVKHSSIEGHDLIIHWGGYSIFLILICLTVIVNLVILVVVHSRLKKQSSNKNALSPRAPSPVFPMGANTQDTNNSRHHFCLAQVSWIKNRFLKWKTRLNQLS
;
A
#
# COMPACT_ATOMS: atom_id res chain seq x y z
N MET A 1 22.51 1.86 -4.71
CA MET A 1 23.13 2.71 -3.68
C MET A 1 22.19 2.71 -2.49
N LEU A 2 22.49 1.93 -1.45
CA LEU A 2 21.63 1.86 -0.26
C LEU A 2 21.95 3.09 0.60
N LEU A 3 21.04 4.06 0.68
CA LEU A 3 21.12 5.14 1.69
C LEU A 3 20.36 4.68 2.92
N LEU A 4 21.06 4.48 4.02
CA LEU A 4 20.44 4.30 5.33
C LEU A 4 20.51 5.64 6.08
N PHE A 5 19.36 6.26 6.33
CA PHE A 5 19.25 7.42 7.20
C PHE A 5 18.95 6.94 8.62
N LEU A 6 19.91 7.13 9.53
CA LEU A 6 19.67 6.97 10.96
C LEU A 6 19.56 8.37 11.57
N LEU A 7 18.34 8.73 11.96
CA LEU A 7 18.02 9.94 12.71
C LEU A 7 18.08 9.61 14.20
N PHE A 8 19.08 10.14 14.90
CA PHE A 8 19.08 10.17 16.37
C PHE A 8 18.56 11.54 16.81
N GLU A 9 17.29 11.58 17.23
CA GLU A 9 16.68 12.72 17.93
C GLU A 9 16.98 12.60 19.42
N GLY A 10 17.75 13.54 19.97
CA GLY A 10 18.04 13.62 21.40
C GLY A 10 17.64 14.98 21.96
N LEU A 11 16.63 15.01 22.84
CA LEU A 11 16.34 16.21 23.63
C LEU A 11 17.46 16.42 24.67
N CYS A 12 18.32 17.41 24.46
CA CYS A 12 19.17 17.92 25.53
C CYS A 12 18.36 18.95 26.35
N CYS A 13 17.91 18.57 27.54
CA CYS A 13 17.30 19.50 28.50
C CYS A 13 18.38 20.43 29.10
N PRO A 14 18.16 21.76 29.15
CA PRO A 14 18.99 22.66 29.93
C PRO A 14 18.73 22.48 31.43
N GLY A 15 19.80 22.44 32.22
CA GLY A 15 19.77 22.37 33.68
C GLY A 15 19.12 23.59 34.34
N GLU A 16 18.41 23.30 35.42
CA GLU A 16 17.64 24.21 36.28
C GLU A 16 18.56 25.20 37.01
N ASN A 17 18.45 26.49 36.70
CA ASN A 17 19.03 27.56 37.49
C ASN A 17 17.92 28.36 38.16
N THR A 18 17.86 28.24 39.48
CA THR A 18 16.95 28.95 40.39
C THR A 18 17.29 30.44 40.44
N ALA A 19 16.41 31.31 39.92
CA ALA A 19 16.11 32.64 40.45
C ALA A 19 15.00 33.33 39.62
N ALA A 20 13.88 33.67 40.26
CA ALA A 20 12.96 34.71 39.78
C ALA A 20 13.47 36.08 40.24
N PRO A 21 13.22 37.16 39.48
CA PRO A 21 12.12 38.04 39.89
C PRO A 21 11.23 38.59 38.75
N GLN A 22 10.14 39.19 39.22
CA GLN A 22 8.88 39.60 38.60
C GLN A 22 8.92 40.63 37.44
N ALA A 23 7.98 40.39 36.50
CA ALA A 23 7.04 41.31 35.84
C ALA A 23 7.54 42.59 35.14
N LEU A 24 7.53 42.58 33.79
CA LEU A 24 6.69 43.48 32.97
C LEU A 24 6.62 43.01 31.51
N GLN A 25 5.46 43.25 30.88
CA GLN A 25 5.17 43.23 29.43
C GLN A 25 4.96 41.88 28.72
N SER A 26 3.67 41.57 28.57
CA SER A 26 3.09 40.63 27.60
C SER A 26 3.34 41.11 26.16
N TYR A 27 4.53 40.83 25.63
CA TYR A 27 4.67 40.50 24.22
C TYR A 27 4.50 38.97 24.12
N ARG A 28 3.54 38.48 23.32
CA ARG A 28 3.57 37.07 22.89
C ARG A 28 4.59 36.99 21.76
N PRO A 29 5.76 36.34 21.94
CA PRO A 29 6.57 35.96 20.81
C PRO A 29 5.78 34.90 20.02
N ALA A 30 5.94 34.89 18.70
CA ALA A 30 5.61 33.70 17.92
C ALA A 30 6.26 32.50 18.63
N ALA A 31 5.54 31.40 18.81
CA ALA A 31 6.08 30.21 19.47
C ALA A 31 7.38 29.81 18.75
N GLU A 32 8.52 30.10 19.36
CA GLU A 32 9.81 29.65 18.85
C GLU A 32 9.82 28.13 18.96
N ASP A 33 10.04 27.45 17.83
CA ASP A 33 10.22 26.01 17.86
C ASP A 33 11.36 25.68 18.84
N PRO A 34 11.19 24.68 19.72
CA PRO A 34 12.22 24.32 20.67
C PRO A 34 13.52 23.99 19.91
N LEU A 35 14.63 24.64 20.30
CA LEU A 35 15.95 24.34 19.75
C LEU A 35 16.27 22.86 19.98
N SER A 36 16.15 22.04 18.94
CA SER A 36 16.44 20.61 18.99
C SER A 36 17.86 20.34 18.50
N PHE A 37 18.54 19.41 19.15
CA PHE A 37 19.81 18.88 18.68
C PHE A 37 19.57 17.60 17.88
N ARG A 38 20.03 17.59 16.63
CA ARG A 38 19.82 16.48 15.69
C ARG A 38 21.16 15.94 15.21
N MET A 39 21.33 14.62 15.25
CA MET A 39 22.46 13.95 14.64
C MET A 39 22.01 13.25 13.36
N LEU A 40 22.67 13.56 12.25
CA LEU A 40 22.42 12.98 10.94
C LEU A 40 23.59 12.09 10.54
N GLN A 41 23.27 10.87 10.10
CA GLN A 41 24.21 9.98 9.42
C GLN A 41 23.73 9.72 8.00
N ILE A 42 24.66 9.82 7.05
CA ILE A 42 24.47 9.41 5.66
C ILE A 42 25.55 8.40 5.34
N SER A 43 25.16 7.17 5.02
CA SER A 43 26.09 6.12 4.59
C SER A 43 25.78 5.66 3.18
N SER A 44 26.80 5.60 2.34
CA SER A 44 26.75 5.17 0.94
C SER A 44 27.61 3.93 0.73
N PHE A 45 27.02 2.88 0.18
CA PHE A 45 27.70 1.62 -0.11
C PHE A 45 27.68 1.38 -1.62
N ALA A 46 28.84 1.45 -2.26
CA ALA A 46 28.94 1.23 -3.71
C ALA A 46 29.16 -0.25 -4.04
N ASN A 47 29.96 -0.93 -3.23
CA ASN A 47 30.25 -2.35 -3.37
C ASN A 47 30.62 -2.96 -2.00
N HIS A 48 31.05 -4.22 -1.99
CA HIS A 48 31.38 -4.95 -0.75
C HIS A 48 32.62 -4.41 -0.02
N SER A 49 33.51 -3.68 -0.71
CA SER A 49 34.77 -3.17 -0.15
C SER A 49 34.80 -1.65 0.03
N TRP A 50 33.87 -0.92 -0.59
CA TRP A 50 33.81 0.53 -0.55
C TRP A 50 32.51 1.01 0.08
N ALA A 51 32.67 1.75 1.16
CA ALA A 51 31.61 2.48 1.82
C ALA A 51 32.13 3.85 2.25
N HIS A 52 31.28 4.86 2.14
CA HIS A 52 31.54 6.20 2.64
C HIS A 52 30.45 6.56 3.63
N SER A 53 30.81 7.14 4.77
CA SER A 53 29.84 7.60 5.76
C SER A 53 30.15 9.03 6.17
N GLU A 54 29.11 9.81 6.33
CA GLU A 54 29.17 11.18 6.80
C GLU A 54 28.27 11.31 8.03
N GLY A 55 28.79 12.00 9.05
CA GLY A 55 28.05 12.32 10.26
C GLY A 55 28.04 13.82 10.46
N SER A 56 26.90 14.38 10.88
CA SER A 56 26.79 15.80 11.22
C SER A 56 25.84 16.03 12.39
N GLY A 57 26.17 17.03 13.22
CA GLY A 57 25.36 17.46 14.35
C GLY A 57 24.81 18.87 14.09
N TRP A 58 23.53 19.06 14.37
CA TRP A 58 22.77 20.28 14.09
C TRP A 58 22.03 20.76 15.32
N LEU A 59 22.04 22.06 15.58
CA LEU A 59 21.21 22.72 16.58
C LEU A 59 20.19 23.60 15.86
N GLY A 60 18.93 23.18 15.81
CA GLY A 60 17.95 23.71 14.87
C GLY A 60 18.46 23.53 13.44
N ASP A 61 18.56 24.62 12.68
CA ASP A 61 19.07 24.62 11.30
C ASP A 61 20.58 24.95 11.21
N LEU A 62 21.26 25.12 12.35
CA LEU A 62 22.67 25.44 12.39
C LEU A 62 23.52 24.18 12.58
N GLN A 63 24.36 23.85 11.60
CA GLN A 63 25.35 22.78 11.77
C GLN A 63 26.45 23.18 12.76
N THR A 64 26.63 22.37 13.80
CA THR A 64 27.60 22.59 14.88
C THR A 64 28.74 21.58 14.86
N HIS A 65 28.50 20.37 14.33
CA HIS A 65 29.48 19.29 14.31
C HIS A 65 29.54 18.61 12.93
N GLY A 66 30.73 18.09 12.61
CA GLY A 66 30.95 17.13 11.54
C GLY A 66 31.71 15.92 12.07
N TRP A 67 31.59 14.80 11.37
CA TRP A 67 32.36 13.59 11.64
C TRP A 67 33.37 13.39 10.51
N ASP A 68 34.65 13.29 10.85
CA ASP A 68 35.69 12.89 9.92
C ASP A 68 35.91 11.38 10.05
N THR A 69 35.50 10.62 9.04
CA THR A 69 35.64 9.16 9.01
C THR A 69 37.07 8.70 8.75
N VAL A 70 37.93 9.54 8.16
CA VAL A 70 39.33 9.21 7.88
C VAL A 70 40.15 9.29 9.16
N THR A 71 39.97 10.38 9.92
CA THR A 71 40.69 10.57 11.19
C THR A 71 39.95 9.96 12.38
N GLY A 72 38.67 9.65 12.22
CA GLY A 72 37.79 9.18 13.30
C GLY A 72 37.59 10.25 14.37
N THR A 73 37.48 11.52 13.98
CA THR A 73 37.41 12.64 14.93
C THR A 73 36.14 13.47 14.75
N ILE A 74 35.69 14.07 15.87
CA ILE A 74 34.61 15.05 15.84
C ILE A 74 35.20 16.40 15.40
N ARG A 75 34.71 16.93 14.29
CA ARG A 75 35.02 18.29 13.82
C ARG A 75 34.03 19.27 14.44
N PHE A 76 34.53 20.16 15.31
CA PHE A 76 33.73 21.23 15.89
C PHE A 76 33.71 22.44 14.95
N LEU A 77 32.53 22.79 14.44
CA LEU A 77 32.37 23.87 13.45
C LEU A 77 32.14 25.25 14.09
N LYS A 78 31.74 25.27 15.37
CA LYS A 78 31.58 26.50 16.16
C LYS A 78 32.47 26.43 17.42
N PRO A 79 32.96 27.58 17.90
CA PRO A 79 33.79 27.63 19.11
C PRO A 79 33.11 27.00 20.33
N TRP A 80 31.78 27.11 20.43
CA TRP A 80 30.96 26.60 21.53
C TRP A 80 30.37 25.21 21.28
N SER A 81 30.66 24.57 20.13
CA SER A 81 30.09 23.25 19.79
C SER A 81 30.45 22.14 20.80
N HIS A 82 31.52 22.32 21.56
CA HIS A 82 31.89 21.37 22.62
C HIS A 82 31.00 21.48 23.87
N GLY A 83 30.10 22.47 23.94
CA GLY A 83 29.17 22.66 25.04
C GLY A 83 29.87 22.71 26.40
N ASN A 84 29.24 22.11 27.41
CA ASN A 84 29.81 22.00 28.75
C ASN A 84 30.54 20.66 28.98
N PHE A 85 30.90 19.94 27.90
CA PHE A 85 31.56 18.65 28.01
C PHE A 85 33.03 18.81 28.41
N SER A 86 33.47 18.01 29.37
CA SER A 86 34.88 17.88 29.72
C SER A 86 35.68 17.24 28.58
N LYS A 87 37.01 17.46 28.59
CA LYS A 87 37.91 16.83 27.61
C LYS A 87 37.83 15.30 27.62
N GLN A 88 37.58 14.69 28.78
CA GLN A 88 37.46 13.24 28.90
C GLN A 88 36.15 12.73 28.31
N GLU A 89 35.04 13.42 28.56
CA GLU A 89 33.75 13.09 27.95
C GLU A 89 33.79 13.19 26.42
N LEU A 90 34.43 14.24 25.89
CA LEU A 90 34.61 14.39 24.44
C LEU A 90 35.45 13.26 23.83
N LYS A 91 36.52 12.83 24.52
CA LYS A 91 37.32 11.66 24.10
C LYS A 91 36.50 10.37 24.11
N ASN A 92 35.73 10.14 25.18
CA ASN A 92 34.87 8.97 25.29
C ASN A 92 33.82 8.95 24.17
N LEU A 93 33.20 10.10 23.90
CA LEU A 93 32.20 10.26 22.84
C LEU A 93 32.81 10.02 21.45
N GLN A 94 34.02 10.55 21.21
CA GLN A 94 34.74 10.27 19.97
C GLN A 94 35.02 8.78 19.80
N SER A 95 35.54 8.09 20.83
CA SER A 95 35.79 6.64 20.77
C SER A 95 34.50 5.85 20.51
N LEU A 96 33.39 6.26 21.12
CA LEU A 96 32.08 5.64 20.88
C LEU A 96 31.64 5.80 19.42
N PHE A 97 31.75 7.00 18.86
CA PHE A 97 31.43 7.24 17.45
C PHE A 97 32.36 6.47 16.51
N GLN A 98 33.66 6.41 16.80
CA GLN A 98 34.60 5.57 16.03
C GLN A 98 34.15 4.11 15.99
N LEU A 99 33.82 3.53 17.15
CA LEU A 99 33.33 2.16 17.24
C LEU A 99 32.02 1.98 16.46
N TYR A 100 31.09 2.93 16.61
CA TYR A 100 29.80 2.90 15.96
C TYR A 100 29.90 2.96 14.43
N PHE A 101 30.56 3.99 13.87
CA PHE A 101 30.66 4.17 12.42
C PHE A 101 31.40 2.99 11.76
N ASN A 102 32.48 2.50 12.39
CA ASN A 102 33.21 1.33 11.88
C ASN A 102 32.39 0.04 11.98
N GLY A 103 31.69 -0.17 13.10
CA GLY A 103 30.84 -1.34 13.32
C GLY A 103 29.65 -1.38 12.37
N PHE A 104 28.96 -0.24 12.20
CA PHE A 104 27.82 -0.10 11.32
C PHE A 104 28.16 -0.45 9.87
N VAL A 105 29.26 0.11 9.32
CA VAL A 105 29.70 -0.19 7.95
C VAL A 105 29.94 -1.68 7.76
N ARG A 106 30.63 -2.34 8.72
CA ARG A 106 30.93 -3.77 8.65
C ARG A 106 29.65 -4.62 8.68
N ILE A 107 28.71 -4.31 9.57
CA ILE A 107 27.44 -5.03 9.68
C ILE A 107 26.66 -4.91 8.38
N VAL A 108 26.51 -3.70 7.83
CA VAL A 108 25.79 -3.48 6.57
C VAL A 108 26.47 -4.21 5.42
N GLN A 109 27.80 -4.16 5.30
CA GLN A 109 28.54 -4.88 4.27
C GLN A 109 28.39 -6.40 4.39
N ALA A 110 28.43 -6.95 5.61
CA ALA A 110 28.25 -8.38 5.85
C ALA A 110 26.82 -8.86 5.55
N SER A 111 25.83 -8.02 5.79
CA SER A 111 24.41 -8.33 5.59
C SER A 111 23.87 -7.89 4.22
N ALA A 112 24.64 -7.15 3.41
CA ALA A 112 24.16 -6.61 2.13
C ALA A 112 23.61 -7.68 1.18
N GLY A 113 24.20 -8.87 1.17
CA GLY A 113 23.72 -10.00 0.37
C GLY A 113 22.36 -10.56 0.80
N GLN A 114 21.94 -10.30 2.04
CA GLN A 114 20.64 -10.74 2.57
C GLN A 114 19.51 -9.77 2.20
N PHE A 115 19.83 -8.52 1.90
CA PHE A 115 18.88 -7.47 1.51
C PHE A 115 18.82 -7.29 -0.01
N GLN A 116 18.78 -8.38 -0.77
CA GLN A 116 18.42 -8.27 -2.18
C GLN A 116 16.92 -8.01 -2.25
N LEU A 117 16.54 -6.81 -2.69
CA LEU A 117 15.16 -6.53 -3.06
C LEU A 117 14.77 -7.54 -4.14
N GLU A 118 13.70 -8.28 -3.90
CA GLU A 118 13.15 -9.23 -4.87
C GLU A 118 11.68 -8.90 -5.10
N LEU A 119 11.36 -8.48 -6.31
CA LEU A 119 10.00 -8.11 -6.71
C LEU A 119 9.45 -9.18 -7.67
N LYS A 120 8.26 -9.67 -7.33
CA LYS A 120 7.57 -10.71 -8.09
C LYS A 120 7.00 -10.16 -9.39
N PRO A 121 7.24 -10.82 -10.55
CA PRO A 121 6.62 -10.40 -11.80
C PRO A 121 5.10 -10.57 -11.77
N GLU A 122 4.41 -9.63 -12.40
CA GLU A 122 3.07 -9.83 -12.93
C GLU A 122 3.18 -10.26 -14.39
N ALA A 123 2.36 -11.23 -14.82
CA ALA A 123 2.32 -11.65 -16.20
C ALA A 123 0.89 -11.79 -16.73
N TRP A 124 0.74 -11.53 -18.02
CA TRP A 124 -0.55 -11.64 -18.72
C TRP A 124 -0.34 -11.98 -20.19
N LEU A 125 -1.40 -12.49 -20.83
CA LEU A 125 -1.37 -12.89 -22.24
C LEU A 125 -2.16 -11.91 -23.10
N SER A 126 -1.67 -11.66 -24.31
CA SER A 126 -2.39 -10.89 -25.31
C SER A 126 -2.16 -11.45 -26.72
N ARG A 127 -2.95 -10.95 -27.68
CA ARG A 127 -2.78 -11.25 -29.10
C ARG A 127 -1.89 -10.20 -29.75
N GLY A 128 -0.86 -10.64 -30.45
CA GLY A 128 0.02 -9.78 -31.23
C GLY A 128 -0.51 -9.51 -32.64
N PRO A 129 0.22 -8.70 -33.44
CA PRO A 129 -0.07 -8.54 -34.86
C PRO A 129 -0.07 -9.88 -35.58
N SER A 130 -1.00 -10.09 -36.51
CA SER A 130 -1.06 -11.34 -37.27
C SER A 130 0.16 -11.44 -38.21
N PRO A 131 0.95 -12.54 -38.16
CA PRO A 131 2.09 -12.72 -39.03
C PRO A 131 1.69 -13.17 -40.45
N GLY A 132 0.41 -13.51 -40.68
CA GLY A 132 -0.10 -13.89 -41.99
C GLY A 132 -1.47 -14.57 -41.93
N PRO A 133 -2.10 -14.86 -43.08
CA PRO A 133 -3.38 -15.55 -43.15
C PRO A 133 -3.35 -16.90 -42.41
N GLY A 134 -4.35 -17.17 -41.56
CA GLY A 134 -4.46 -18.42 -40.79
C GLY A 134 -3.43 -18.58 -39.66
N ARG A 135 -2.65 -17.54 -39.35
CA ARG A 135 -1.66 -17.52 -38.28
C ARG A 135 -2.05 -16.53 -37.19
N LEU A 136 -1.49 -16.75 -36.00
CA LEU A 136 -1.75 -15.98 -34.80
C LEU A 136 -0.44 -15.80 -34.03
N GLN A 137 -0.13 -14.56 -33.65
CA GLN A 137 0.96 -14.30 -32.73
C GLN A 137 0.41 -14.21 -31.30
N LEU A 138 0.97 -15.01 -30.41
CA LEU A 138 0.71 -14.97 -28.97
C LEU A 138 1.79 -14.11 -28.32
N VAL A 139 1.40 -13.29 -27.34
CA VAL A 139 2.33 -12.44 -26.60
C VAL A 139 2.15 -12.70 -25.11
N CYS A 140 3.23 -13.10 -24.44
CA CYS A 140 3.31 -13.15 -23.00
C CYS A 140 4.05 -11.91 -22.51
N HIS A 141 3.39 -11.14 -21.65
CA HIS A 141 3.92 -9.95 -21.02
C HIS A 141 4.35 -10.29 -19.61
N VAL A 142 5.51 -9.81 -19.19
CA VAL A 142 6.05 -9.98 -17.83
C VAL A 142 6.57 -8.62 -17.37
N SER A 143 6.07 -8.10 -16.25
CA SER A 143 6.38 -6.75 -15.75
C SER A 143 6.57 -6.74 -14.24
N GLY A 144 7.21 -5.70 -13.70
CA GLY A 144 7.30 -5.47 -12.26
C GLY A 144 8.32 -6.34 -11.54
N PHE A 145 9.22 -7.01 -12.27
CA PHE A 145 10.21 -7.91 -11.66
C PHE A 145 11.55 -7.25 -11.41
N TYR A 146 12.19 -7.69 -10.33
CA TYR A 146 13.56 -7.35 -9.99
C TYR A 146 14.14 -8.48 -9.12
N PRO A 147 15.37 -8.97 -9.35
CA PRO A 147 16.41 -8.44 -10.25
C PRO A 147 16.17 -8.73 -11.75
N LYS A 148 17.03 -8.18 -12.62
CA LYS A 148 16.91 -8.29 -14.10
C LYS A 148 16.85 -9.74 -14.65
N PRO A 149 17.57 -10.74 -14.11
CA PRO A 149 17.55 -12.10 -14.66
C PRO A 149 16.17 -12.77 -14.52
N VAL A 150 15.50 -12.98 -15.67
CA VAL A 150 14.23 -13.70 -15.78
C VAL A 150 14.29 -14.70 -16.92
N TRP A 151 13.58 -15.82 -16.78
CA TRP A 151 13.38 -16.80 -17.85
C TRP A 151 11.90 -16.88 -18.19
N VAL A 152 11.58 -16.81 -19.49
CA VAL A 152 10.20 -16.81 -20.01
C VAL A 152 10.17 -17.69 -21.25
N MET A 153 9.23 -18.65 -21.30
CA MET A 153 9.10 -19.58 -22.41
C MET A 153 7.63 -19.93 -22.66
N TRP A 154 7.25 -20.06 -23.93
CA TRP A 154 5.99 -20.69 -24.28
C TRP A 154 6.12 -22.21 -24.18
N MET A 155 5.11 -22.83 -23.59
CA MET A 155 5.06 -24.26 -23.28
C MET A 155 3.82 -24.89 -23.92
N ARG A 156 3.92 -26.17 -24.28
CA ARG A 156 2.78 -27.06 -24.54
C ARG A 156 2.89 -28.24 -23.59
N GLY A 157 2.11 -28.22 -22.51
CA GLY A 157 2.40 -29.10 -21.36
C GLY A 157 3.79 -28.79 -20.80
N GLU A 158 4.67 -29.79 -20.75
CA GLU A 158 6.07 -29.64 -20.32
C GLU A 158 7.06 -29.32 -21.46
N GLN A 159 6.58 -29.27 -22.72
CA GLN A 159 7.46 -29.07 -23.87
C GLN A 159 7.67 -27.59 -24.20
N GLU A 160 8.92 -27.14 -24.16
CA GLU A 160 9.33 -25.80 -24.58
C GLU A 160 9.12 -25.59 -26.09
N GLN A 161 8.50 -24.45 -26.44
CA GLN A 161 8.26 -24.07 -27.83
C GLN A 161 9.49 -23.34 -28.39
N ARG A 162 10.24 -24.02 -29.26
CA ARG A 162 11.44 -23.47 -29.91
C ARG A 162 11.20 -22.19 -30.72
N GLY A 163 9.96 -21.97 -31.17
CA GLY A 163 9.56 -20.75 -31.86
C GLY A 163 9.37 -19.53 -30.96
N THR A 164 9.62 -19.66 -29.65
CA THR A 164 9.50 -18.54 -28.71
C THR A 164 10.55 -17.48 -29.01
N GLN A 165 10.10 -16.28 -29.36
CA GLN A 165 10.95 -15.12 -29.56
C GLN A 165 10.89 -14.25 -28.30
N ARG A 166 12.01 -14.18 -27.59
CA ARG A 166 12.16 -13.31 -26.43
C ARG A 166 12.60 -11.94 -26.90
N GLY A 167 11.80 -10.92 -26.62
CA GLY A 167 12.16 -9.53 -26.88
C GLY A 167 13.21 -9.00 -25.90
N ASP A 168 13.57 -7.73 -26.06
CA ASP A 168 14.49 -7.06 -25.14
C ASP A 168 13.84 -6.83 -23.76
N ILE A 169 14.69 -6.79 -22.73
CA ILE A 169 14.28 -6.38 -21.39
C ILE A 169 14.29 -4.85 -21.33
N LEU A 170 13.12 -4.25 -21.09
CA LEU A 170 12.92 -2.81 -21.03
C LEU A 170 12.80 -2.33 -19.57
N PRO A 171 13.35 -1.16 -19.22
CA PRO A 171 13.17 -0.58 -17.90
C PRO A 171 11.77 0.06 -17.76
N ASN A 172 11.16 -0.12 -16.58
CA ASN A 172 9.97 0.62 -16.16
C ASN A 172 10.38 1.88 -15.37
N ALA A 173 9.42 2.80 -15.17
CA ALA A 173 9.67 4.04 -14.41
C ALA A 173 9.84 3.82 -12.89
N ASP A 174 9.39 2.67 -12.39
CA ASP A 174 9.45 2.26 -10.98
C ASP A 174 10.71 1.45 -10.63
N GLU A 175 11.76 1.53 -11.47
CA GLU A 175 13.02 0.78 -11.34
C GLU A 175 12.88 -0.75 -11.49
N THR A 176 11.72 -1.24 -11.93
CA THR A 176 11.52 -2.65 -12.30
C THR A 176 11.75 -2.90 -13.78
N TRP A 177 11.66 -4.16 -14.19
CA TRP A 177 11.86 -4.58 -15.57
C TRP A 177 10.58 -5.09 -16.23
N TYR A 178 10.53 -4.97 -17.56
CA TYR A 178 9.49 -5.48 -18.42
C TYR A 178 10.08 -6.30 -19.56
N LEU A 179 9.39 -7.38 -19.95
CA LEU A 179 9.80 -8.28 -21.03
C LEU A 179 8.58 -8.82 -21.78
N ARG A 180 8.74 -9.03 -23.08
CA ARG A 180 7.76 -9.74 -23.92
C ARG A 180 8.36 -11.01 -24.49
N ALA A 181 7.59 -12.09 -24.48
CA ALA A 181 7.91 -13.33 -25.20
C ALA A 181 6.78 -13.67 -26.17
N THR A 182 7.08 -13.74 -27.46
CA THR A 182 6.11 -14.00 -28.51
C THR A 182 6.24 -15.40 -29.09
N LEU A 183 5.15 -15.94 -29.63
CA LEU A 183 5.13 -17.21 -30.34
C LEU A 183 4.12 -17.14 -31.48
N ASP A 184 4.57 -17.45 -32.70
CA ASP A 184 3.71 -17.52 -33.88
C ASP A 184 3.21 -18.95 -34.09
N VAL A 185 1.90 -19.13 -34.17
CA VAL A 185 1.24 -20.44 -34.34
C VAL A 185 0.15 -20.38 -35.40
N ALA A 186 -0.29 -21.53 -35.92
CA ALA A 186 -1.53 -21.58 -36.69
C ALA A 186 -2.73 -21.34 -35.76
N THR A 187 -3.81 -20.71 -36.24
CA THR A 187 -4.96 -20.32 -35.40
C THR A 187 -5.58 -21.50 -34.63
N GLY A 188 -5.57 -22.71 -35.18
CA GLY A 188 -6.08 -23.92 -34.53
C GLY A 188 -5.14 -24.55 -33.50
N GLU A 189 -3.87 -24.14 -33.46
CA GLU A 189 -2.84 -24.75 -32.60
C GLU A 189 -2.63 -23.98 -31.29
N ALA A 190 -3.30 -22.85 -31.09
CA ALA A 190 -3.10 -22.03 -29.91
C ALA A 190 -3.61 -22.70 -28.61
N ALA A 191 -4.57 -23.63 -28.73
CA ALA A 191 -5.13 -24.34 -27.59
C ALA A 191 -4.08 -25.22 -26.89
N GLY A 192 -4.12 -25.24 -25.55
CA GLY A 192 -3.20 -26.02 -24.72
C GLY A 192 -1.81 -25.40 -24.56
N LEU A 193 -1.56 -24.21 -25.11
CA LEU A 193 -0.34 -23.45 -24.84
C LEU A 193 -0.42 -22.71 -23.51
N SER A 194 0.74 -22.53 -22.88
CA SER A 194 0.90 -21.69 -21.70
C SER A 194 2.21 -20.91 -21.76
N CYS A 195 2.27 -19.76 -21.08
CA CYS A 195 3.51 -19.06 -20.82
C CYS A 195 4.01 -19.45 -19.43
N ARG A 196 5.28 -19.84 -19.32
CA ARG A 196 5.95 -20.19 -18.06
C ARG A 196 7.03 -19.15 -17.77
N VAL A 197 7.00 -18.60 -16.57
CA VAL A 197 7.92 -17.56 -16.09
C VAL A 197 8.64 -18.06 -14.85
N LYS A 198 9.98 -17.98 -14.87
CA LYS A 198 10.86 -18.30 -13.74
C LYS A 198 11.66 -17.05 -13.36
N HIS A 199 11.67 -16.75 -12.07
CA HIS A 199 12.35 -15.59 -11.52
C HIS A 199 12.74 -15.87 -10.06
N SER A 200 13.85 -15.29 -9.57
CA SER A 200 14.39 -15.61 -8.24
C SER A 200 13.43 -15.30 -7.10
N SER A 201 12.63 -14.24 -7.26
CA SER A 201 11.61 -13.83 -6.29
C SER A 201 10.43 -14.81 -6.16
N ILE A 202 10.33 -15.82 -7.04
CA ILE A 202 9.25 -16.81 -7.00
C ILE A 202 9.84 -18.07 -6.37
N GLU A 203 9.53 -18.28 -5.09
CA GLU A 203 10.10 -19.34 -4.24
C GLU A 203 9.70 -20.75 -4.74
N GLY A 204 10.47 -21.30 -5.69
CA GLY A 204 10.37 -22.69 -6.16
C GLY A 204 9.14 -23.03 -7.00
N HIS A 205 8.29 -22.06 -7.31
CA HIS A 205 7.10 -22.25 -8.15
C HIS A 205 7.21 -21.44 -9.43
N ASP A 206 6.89 -22.04 -10.57
CA ASP A 206 6.84 -21.31 -11.85
C ASP A 206 5.50 -20.61 -11.98
N LEU A 207 5.50 -19.36 -12.45
CA LEU A 207 4.26 -18.68 -12.84
C LEU A 207 3.84 -19.21 -14.22
N ILE A 208 2.69 -19.89 -14.29
CA ILE A 208 2.16 -20.49 -15.52
C ILE A 208 0.81 -19.88 -15.87
N ILE A 209 0.70 -19.33 -17.08
CA ILE A 209 -0.53 -18.71 -17.58
C ILE A 209 -0.97 -19.40 -18.87
N HIS A 210 -2.19 -19.95 -18.89
CA HIS A 210 -2.71 -20.70 -20.03
C HIS A 210 -3.38 -19.80 -21.07
N TRP A 211 -3.12 -20.06 -22.35
CA TRP A 211 -3.76 -19.36 -23.47
C TRP A 211 -5.25 -19.73 -23.57
N GLY A 212 -6.11 -18.73 -23.75
CA GLY A 212 -7.56 -18.92 -23.85
C GLY A 212 -8.24 -19.28 -22.52
N GLY A 213 -7.51 -19.22 -21.41
CA GLY A 213 -8.07 -19.36 -20.07
C GLY A 213 -8.93 -18.16 -19.70
N TYR A 214 -10.21 -18.20 -20.02
CA TYR A 214 -11.17 -17.48 -19.20
C TYR A 214 -11.04 -18.03 -17.79
N SER A 215 -10.80 -17.17 -16.81
CA SER A 215 -10.87 -17.59 -15.43
C SER A 215 -12.26 -18.17 -15.22
N ILE A 216 -12.35 -19.47 -14.92
CA ILE A 216 -13.62 -20.13 -14.58
C ILE A 216 -14.34 -19.30 -13.51
N PHE A 217 -13.58 -18.65 -12.63
CA PHE A 217 -14.08 -17.67 -11.67
C PHE A 217 -14.73 -16.44 -12.30
N LEU A 218 -14.18 -15.85 -13.37
CA LEU A 218 -14.83 -14.73 -14.08
C LEU A 218 -16.14 -15.16 -14.75
N ILE A 219 -16.18 -16.35 -15.35
CA ILE A 219 -17.43 -16.89 -15.90
C ILE A 219 -18.46 -17.12 -14.78
N LEU A 220 -18.05 -17.72 -13.67
CA LEU A 220 -18.90 -17.92 -12.48
C LEU A 220 -19.39 -16.60 -11.89
N ILE A 221 -18.53 -15.58 -11.77
CA ILE A 221 -18.90 -14.25 -11.29
C ILE A 221 -19.94 -13.62 -12.23
N CYS A 222 -19.70 -13.61 -13.54
CA CYS A 222 -20.67 -13.09 -14.51
C CYS A 222 -22.02 -13.82 -14.40
N LEU A 223 -22.01 -15.15 -14.28
CA LEU A 223 -23.23 -15.94 -14.11
C LEU A 223 -23.98 -15.57 -12.81
N THR A 224 -23.28 -15.48 -11.68
CA THR A 224 -23.91 -15.10 -10.39
C THR A 224 -24.51 -13.70 -10.45
N VAL A 225 -23.84 -12.74 -11.08
CA VAL A 225 -24.38 -11.37 -11.27
C VAL A 225 -25.65 -11.40 -12.12
N ILE A 226 -25.64 -12.11 -13.25
CA ILE A 226 -26.81 -12.24 -14.13
C ILE A 226 -28.00 -12.85 -13.40
N VAL A 227 -27.80 -13.95 -12.67
CA VAL A 227 -28.86 -14.62 -11.91
C VAL A 227 -29.49 -13.69 -10.87
N ASN A 228 -28.67 -12.96 -10.10
CA ASN A 228 -29.18 -12.00 -9.12
C ASN A 228 -29.98 -10.87 -9.78
N LEU A 229 -29.53 -10.36 -10.92
CA LEU A 229 -30.22 -9.31 -11.67
C LEU A 229 -31.59 -9.78 -12.16
N VAL A 230 -31.67 -11.02 -12.66
CA VAL A 230 -32.95 -11.63 -13.08
C VAL A 230 -33.90 -11.80 -11.90
N ILE A 231 -33.42 -12.28 -10.75
CA ILE A 231 -34.24 -12.41 -9.53
C ILE A 231 -34.80 -11.04 -9.11
N LEU A 232 -33.97 -9.99 -9.11
CA LEU A 232 -34.40 -8.61 -8.82
C LEU A 232 -35.50 -8.14 -9.76
N VAL A 233 -35.34 -8.35 -11.07
CA VAL A 233 -36.35 -7.99 -12.07
C VAL A 233 -37.65 -8.77 -11.85
N VAL A 234 -37.57 -10.08 -11.58
CA VAL A 234 -38.75 -10.91 -11.31
C VAL A 234 -39.44 -10.44 -10.03
N VAL A 235 -38.75 -10.25 -8.92
CA VAL A 235 -39.33 -9.77 -7.66
C VAL A 235 -39.96 -8.39 -7.85
N HIS A 236 -39.27 -7.46 -8.51
CA HIS A 236 -39.79 -6.14 -8.83
C HIS A 236 -41.07 -6.23 -9.68
N SER A 237 -41.09 -7.10 -10.70
CA SER A 237 -42.28 -7.32 -11.54
C SER A 237 -43.46 -7.91 -10.76
N ARG A 238 -43.20 -8.83 -9.81
CA ARG A 238 -44.22 -9.45 -8.95
C ARG A 238 -44.77 -8.43 -7.94
N LEU A 239 -43.90 -7.61 -7.34
CA LEU A 239 -44.30 -6.52 -6.43
C LEU A 239 -45.12 -5.45 -7.15
N LYS A 240 -44.71 -5.05 -8.36
CA LYS A 240 -45.48 -4.11 -9.21
C LYS A 240 -46.84 -4.69 -9.59
N LYS A 241 -46.90 -5.97 -9.96
CA LYS A 241 -48.17 -6.66 -10.27
C LYS A 241 -49.09 -6.75 -9.03
N GLN A 242 -48.54 -7.05 -7.86
CA GLN A 242 -49.32 -7.11 -6.61
C GLN A 242 -49.81 -5.72 -6.17
N SER A 243 -49.02 -4.66 -6.36
CA SER A 243 -49.46 -3.27 -6.16
C SER A 243 -50.58 -2.88 -7.12
N SER A 244 -50.49 -3.26 -8.40
CA SER A 244 -51.54 -3.00 -9.39
C SER A 244 -52.83 -3.77 -9.08
N ASN A 245 -52.74 -5.00 -8.56
CA ASN A 245 -53.92 -5.78 -8.17
C ASN A 245 -54.56 -5.26 -6.87
N LYS A 246 -53.77 -4.72 -5.94
CA LYS A 246 -54.28 -4.05 -4.73
C LYS A 246 -55.00 -2.74 -5.03
N ASN A 247 -54.64 -2.06 -6.12
CA ASN A 247 -55.34 -0.85 -6.58
C ASN A 247 -56.63 -1.15 -7.36
N ALA A 248 -56.91 -2.42 -7.71
CA ALA A 248 -58.10 -2.84 -8.47
C ALA A 248 -59.26 -3.34 -7.59
N LEU A 249 -59.04 -3.53 -6.27
CA LEU A 249 -60.10 -3.92 -5.33
C LEU A 249 -60.26 -2.85 -4.24
N SER A 250 -60.84 -1.72 -4.61
CA SER A 250 -61.45 -0.78 -3.67
C SER A 250 -62.93 -1.17 -3.51
N PRO A 251 -63.43 -1.55 -2.31
CA PRO A 251 -64.85 -1.67 -2.07
C PRO A 251 -65.46 -0.27 -2.03
N ARG A 252 -66.42 -0.02 -2.92
CA ARG A 252 -67.31 1.15 -2.89
C ARG A 252 -68.11 1.10 -1.57
N ALA A 253 -67.74 1.92 -0.60
CA ALA A 253 -68.58 2.17 0.58
C ALA A 253 -69.85 2.96 0.15
N PRO A 254 -71.05 2.62 0.63
CA PRO A 254 -72.24 3.44 0.40
C PRO A 254 -72.15 4.73 1.22
N SER A 255 -72.60 5.83 0.63
CA SER A 255 -72.70 7.14 1.28
C SER A 255 -73.54 7.08 2.57
N PRO A 256 -73.11 7.69 3.69
CA PRO A 256 -73.94 7.84 4.87
C PRO A 256 -74.83 9.08 4.73
N VAL A 257 -76.12 8.88 5.00
CA VAL A 257 -77.10 9.94 5.25
C VAL A 257 -76.74 10.61 6.58
N PHE A 258 -76.58 11.94 6.56
CA PHE A 258 -76.41 12.75 7.77
C PHE A 258 -77.70 12.78 8.60
N PRO A 259 -77.56 12.82 9.94
CA PRO A 259 -78.25 13.88 10.66
C PRO A 259 -77.31 14.70 11.55
N MET A 260 -77.77 15.93 11.74
CA MET A 260 -77.23 17.05 12.51
C MET A 260 -76.99 16.72 13.98
N GLY A 261 -75.88 17.18 14.57
CA GLY A 261 -75.69 17.12 16.03
C GLY A 261 -74.28 17.43 16.55
N ALA A 262 -74.04 18.72 16.79
CA ALA A 262 -73.22 19.36 17.84
C ALA A 262 -71.90 18.71 18.38
N ASN A 263 -70.82 19.48 18.21
CA ASN A 263 -69.75 19.82 19.16
C ASN A 263 -69.31 18.80 20.22
N THR A 264 -68.05 18.34 20.17
CA THR A 264 -66.92 18.81 21.01
C THR A 264 -65.65 17.97 20.75
N GLN A 265 -64.57 18.68 20.40
CA GLN A 265 -63.19 18.56 20.90
C GLN A 265 -62.73 17.20 21.48
N ASP A 266 -61.80 16.49 20.81
CA ASP A 266 -60.50 16.12 21.42
C ASP A 266 -59.47 15.39 20.51
N THR A 267 -58.21 15.80 20.72
CA THR A 267 -56.91 15.10 20.54
C THR A 267 -56.40 14.61 19.16
N ASN A 268 -55.67 15.51 18.51
CA ASN A 268 -54.20 15.52 18.31
C ASN A 268 -53.43 14.23 17.87
N ASN A 269 -52.70 14.39 16.76
CA ASN A 269 -51.31 13.97 16.51
C ASN A 269 -50.89 12.49 16.64
N SER A 270 -50.63 11.82 15.50
CA SER A 270 -49.60 10.76 15.42
C SER A 270 -49.30 10.39 13.96
N ARG A 271 -48.76 11.33 13.18
CA ARG A 271 -48.15 11.04 11.86
C ARG A 271 -46.62 10.90 11.93
N HIS A 272 -46.06 10.82 13.14
CA HIS A 272 -44.61 10.76 13.39
C HIS A 272 -44.10 9.44 14.04
N HIS A 273 -44.95 8.44 14.27
CA HIS A 273 -44.52 7.21 14.99
C HIS A 273 -44.09 6.01 14.13
N PHE A 274 -44.21 6.05 12.79
CA PHE A 274 -43.88 4.88 11.95
C PHE A 274 -42.53 4.94 11.20
N CYS A 275 -41.84 6.09 11.18
CA CYS A 275 -40.50 6.21 10.57
C CYS A 275 -39.33 5.99 11.57
N LEU A 276 -39.59 5.87 12.88
CA LEU A 276 -38.54 5.60 13.87
C LEU A 276 -38.37 4.11 14.22
N ALA A 277 -39.29 3.23 13.81
CA ALA A 277 -39.24 1.81 14.14
C ALA A 277 -38.31 0.96 13.22
N GLN A 278 -38.08 1.37 11.97
CA GLN A 278 -37.23 0.59 11.04
C GLN A 278 -35.73 0.88 11.17
N VAL A 279 -35.32 2.05 11.67
CA VAL A 279 -33.89 2.40 11.82
C VAL A 279 -33.27 1.76 13.08
N SER A 280 -34.09 1.40 14.07
CA SER A 280 -33.64 0.72 15.31
C SER A 280 -33.28 -0.76 15.08
N TRP A 281 -33.99 -1.45 14.18
CA TRP A 281 -33.81 -2.89 13.96
C TRP A 281 -32.49 -3.24 13.25
N ILE A 282 -32.00 -2.36 12.37
CA ILE A 282 -30.73 -2.55 11.64
C ILE A 282 -29.52 -2.24 12.54
N LYS A 283 -29.61 -1.21 13.40
CA LYS A 283 -28.56 -0.90 14.39
C LYS A 283 -28.36 -2.03 15.41
N ASN A 284 -29.45 -2.65 15.87
CA ASN A 284 -29.36 -3.70 16.90
C ASN A 284 -28.81 -5.04 16.38
N ARG A 285 -28.84 -5.29 15.07
CA ARG A 285 -28.22 -6.47 14.46
C ARG A 285 -26.71 -6.27 14.20
N PHE A 286 -26.30 -5.04 13.93
CA PHE A 286 -24.88 -4.69 13.72
C PHE A 286 -24.08 -4.64 15.04
N LEU A 287 -24.68 -4.18 16.15
CA LEU A 287 -24.04 -4.23 17.47
C LEU A 287 -23.88 -5.66 18.02
N LYS A 288 -24.83 -6.56 17.71
CA LYS A 288 -24.78 -7.98 18.14
C LYS A 288 -23.73 -8.81 17.40
N TRP A 289 -23.32 -8.37 16.20
CA TRP A 289 -22.19 -8.96 15.47
C TRP A 289 -20.86 -8.44 16.04
N LYS A 290 -20.74 -7.12 16.28
CA LYS A 290 -19.50 -6.51 16.80
C LYS A 290 -19.09 -7.02 18.19
N THR A 291 -20.04 -7.46 19.03
CA THR A 291 -19.75 -8.09 20.33
C THR A 291 -19.28 -9.54 20.24
N ARG A 292 -19.54 -10.27 19.14
CA ARG A 292 -19.03 -11.65 18.96
C ARG A 292 -17.63 -11.71 18.33
N LEU A 293 -17.15 -10.63 17.71
CA LEU A 293 -15.78 -10.55 17.15
C LEU A 293 -14.72 -10.17 18.20
N ASN A 294 -15.12 -9.54 19.32
CA ASN A 294 -14.20 -9.17 20.40
C ASN A 294 -14.01 -10.26 21.48
N GLN A 295 -14.51 -11.49 21.26
CA GLN A 295 -14.26 -12.65 22.14
C GLN A 295 -13.44 -13.76 21.46
N LEU A 296 -12.82 -13.48 20.31
CA LEU A 296 -11.96 -14.43 19.58
C LEU A 296 -10.57 -13.83 19.27
N SER A 297 -10.13 -12.86 20.07
CA SER A 297 -8.73 -12.43 20.22
C SER A 297 -8.36 -12.42 21.69
#